data_AF-A0A8I1PQE8-F1
#
_entry.id   AF-A0A8I1PQE8-F1
#
_cell.length_a   1.000
_cell.length_b   1.000
_cell.length_c   1.000
_cell.angle_alpha   90.00
_cell.angle_beta   90.00
_cell.angle_gamma   90.00
#
_symmetry.space_group_name_H-M   'P 1'
#
loop_
_entity.id
_entity.type
_entity.pdbx_description
1 polymer ?
#
loop_
_entity_poly.entity_id
_entity_poly.type
_entity_poly.pdbx_seq_one_letter_code
_entity_poly.pdbx_strand_id
1 'polypeptide(L)'
;MQRVPVVPGELVDATSAGDSFVAALTDALLDGAGLVGAAGWAARVASVTVSRAGASESLPFREELPVREEVPDLPGRRAAWDRRGQAAAPWRH
;
A
#
# COMPACT_ATOMS: atom_id res chain seq x y z
N MET A 1 -21.05 -6.92 -1.93
CA MET A 1 -19.72 -7.46 -1.57
C MET A 1 -18.75 -7.06 -2.67
N GLN A 2 -17.73 -6.28 -2.35
CA GLN A 2 -16.73 -5.81 -3.33
C GLN A 2 -15.47 -6.67 -3.20
N ARG A 3 -14.88 -7.07 -4.33
CA ARG A 3 -13.68 -7.90 -4.37
C ARG A 3 -12.53 -7.11 -4.99
N VAL A 4 -11.35 -7.27 -4.42
CA VAL A 4 -10.09 -6.77 -4.99
C VAL A 4 -9.42 -7.95 -5.70
N PRO A 5 -9.05 -7.81 -6.99
CA PRO A 5 -8.42 -8.89 -7.72
C PRO A 5 -7.04 -9.21 -7.15
N VAL A 6 -6.62 -10.46 -7.29
CA VAL A 6 -5.26 -10.87 -6.97
C VAL A 6 -4.26 -10.20 -7.91
N VAL A 7 -3.10 -9.83 -7.38
CA VAL A 7 -1.96 -9.39 -8.19
C VAL A 7 -1.09 -10.62 -8.42
N PRO A 8 -0.89 -11.07 -9.67
CA PRO A 8 -0.06 -12.23 -9.94
C PRO A 8 1.42 -11.91 -9.68
N GLY A 9 2.13 -12.85 -9.07
CA GLY A 9 3.55 -12.72 -8.75
C GLY A 9 4.20 -14.09 -8.52
N GLU A 10 5.53 -14.10 -8.51
CA GLU A 10 6.31 -15.27 -8.13
C GLU A 10 6.25 -15.46 -6.60
N LEU A 11 5.95 -16.68 -6.15
CA LEU A 11 5.93 -17.02 -4.73
C LEU A 11 7.28 -17.65 -4.33
N VAL A 12 8.08 -16.89 -3.58
CA VAL A 12 9.34 -17.34 -2.98
C VAL A 12 9.15 -17.62 -1.49
N ASP A 13 8.55 -16.68 -0.75
CA ASP A 13 8.32 -16.78 0.69
C ASP A 13 7.09 -15.93 1.07
N ALA A 14 6.10 -16.51 1.76
CA ALA A 14 4.88 -15.79 2.13
C ALA A 14 5.02 -14.99 3.46
N THR A 15 6.18 -15.08 4.11
CA THR A 15 6.46 -14.34 5.34
C THR A 15 6.29 -12.84 5.10
N SER A 16 5.65 -12.14 6.04
CA SER A 16 5.37 -10.69 5.98
C SER A 16 4.39 -10.23 4.90
N ALA A 17 3.79 -11.11 4.11
CA ALA A 17 2.80 -10.72 3.10
C ALA A 17 1.60 -9.99 3.72
N GLY A 18 1.16 -10.42 4.91
CA GLY A 18 0.10 -9.76 5.67
C GLY A 18 0.51 -8.41 6.24
N ASP A 19 1.71 -8.33 6.82
CA ASP A 19 2.23 -7.10 7.42
C ASP A 19 2.45 -6.00 6.36
N SER A 20 3.05 -6.37 5.22
CA SER A 20 3.23 -5.47 4.08
C SER A 20 1.89 -5.02 3.49
N PHE A 21 0.89 -5.91 3.42
CA PHE A 21 -0.47 -5.55 3.01
C PHE A 21 -1.08 -4.51 3.96
N VAL A 22 -1.06 -4.74 5.27
CA VAL A 22 -1.65 -3.83 6.26
C VAL A 22 -0.93 -2.48 6.27
N ALA A 23 0.41 -2.49 6.19
CA ALA A 23 1.20 -1.28 6.13
C ALA A 23 0.87 -0.46 4.87
N ALA A 24 0.81 -1.10 3.70
CA ALA A 24 0.49 -0.44 2.44
C ALA A 24 -0.96 0.05 2.37
N LEU A 25 -1.90 -0.72 2.92
CA LEU A 25 -3.31 -0.33 3.05
C LEU A 25 -3.42 0.93 3.91
N THR A 26 -2.79 0.91 5.08
CA THR A 26 -2.78 2.04 6.01
C THR A 26 -2.15 3.25 5.35
N ASP A 27 -0.97 3.14 4.75
CA ASP A 27 -0.30 4.26 4.08
C ASP A 27 -1.16 4.86 2.95
N ALA A 28 -1.85 4.02 2.16
CA ALA A 28 -2.74 4.51 1.12
C ALA A 28 -4.01 5.20 1.68
N LEU A 29 -4.59 4.69 2.76
CA LEU A 29 -5.71 5.34 3.46
C LEU A 29 -5.28 6.67 4.08
N LEU A 30 -4.10 6.71 4.69
CA LEU A 30 -3.46 7.92 5.21
C LEU A 30 -3.22 8.95 4.10
N ASP A 31 -2.92 8.54 2.87
CA ASP A 31 -2.83 9.40 1.70
C ASP A 31 -4.20 9.79 1.10
N GLY A 32 -5.32 9.36 1.69
CA GLY A 32 -6.67 9.73 1.27
C GLY A 32 -7.33 8.80 0.25
N ALA A 33 -6.77 7.62 -0.01
CA ALA A 33 -7.39 6.65 -0.92
C ALA A 33 -8.73 6.16 -0.36
N GLY A 34 -9.67 5.87 -1.26
CA GLY A 34 -10.80 5.00 -0.92
C GLY A 34 -10.34 3.59 -0.58
N LEU A 35 -11.11 2.88 0.26
CA LEU A 35 -10.76 1.54 0.77
C LEU A 35 -10.39 0.52 -0.34
N VAL A 36 -11.12 0.56 -1.46
CA VAL A 36 -10.91 -0.36 -2.59
C VAL A 36 -9.60 -0.08 -3.30
N GLY A 37 -9.28 1.20 -3.52
CA GLY A 37 -8.02 1.63 -4.10
C GLY A 37 -6.84 1.30 -3.19
N ALA A 38 -6.99 1.58 -1.89
CA ALA A 38 -5.99 1.24 -0.88
C ALA A 38 -5.72 -0.27 -0.81
N ALA A 39 -6.76 -1.10 -0.87
CA ALA A 39 -6.61 -2.55 -0.86
C ALA A 39 -5.99 -3.10 -2.16
N GLY A 40 -6.30 -2.50 -3.32
CA GLY A 40 -5.63 -2.82 -4.58
C GLY A 40 -4.15 -2.48 -4.56
N TRP A 41 -3.78 -1.34 -3.95
CA TRP A 41 -2.38 -0.99 -3.72
C TRP A 41 -1.69 -1.99 -2.79
N ALA A 42 -2.31 -2.30 -1.66
CA ALA A 42 -1.79 -3.24 -0.68
C ALA A 42 -1.52 -4.63 -1.27
N ALA A 43 -2.41 -5.11 -2.15
CA ALA A 43 -2.22 -6.38 -2.85
C ALA A 43 -0.97 -6.38 -3.75
N ARG A 44 -0.64 -5.25 -4.37
CA ARG A 44 0.58 -5.11 -5.20
C ARG A 44 1.84 -5.13 -4.34
N VAL A 45 1.82 -4.44 -3.21
CA VAL A 45 2.95 -4.46 -2.26
C VAL A 45 3.19 -5.87 -1.73
N ALA A 46 2.13 -6.55 -1.29
CA ALA A 46 2.23 -7.93 -0.83
C ALA A 46 2.75 -8.86 -1.93
N SER A 47 2.35 -8.66 -3.19
CA SER A 47 2.86 -9.44 -4.33
C SER A 47 4.36 -9.27 -4.55
N VAL A 48 4.96 -8.12 -4.22
CA VAL A 48 6.41 -7.90 -4.27
C VAL A 48 7.09 -8.51 -3.06
N THR A 49 6.47 -8.42 -1.89
CA THR A 49 6.99 -9.05 -0.66
C THR A 49 7.11 -10.56 -0.83
N VAL A 50 6.07 -11.21 -1.38
CA VAL A 50 6.10 -12.68 -1.52
C VAL A 50 7.13 -13.20 -2.53
N SER A 51 7.65 -12.34 -3.41
CA SER A 51 8.67 -12.70 -4.39
C SER A 51 10.10 -12.56 -3.85
N ARG A 52 10.28 -12.35 -2.55
CA ARG A 52 11.57 -12.18 -1.87
C ARG A 52 11.62 -13.05 -0.62
N ALA A 53 12.77 -13.63 -0.30
CA ALA A 53 12.93 -14.43 0.91
C ALA A 53 13.08 -13.54 2.16
N GLY A 54 12.56 -14.00 3.30
CA GLY A 54 12.78 -13.36 4.60
C GLY A 54 11.57 -12.59 5.13
N ALA A 55 11.70 -12.10 6.37
CA ALA A 55 10.62 -11.43 7.07
C ALA A 55 10.68 -9.92 6.85
N SER A 56 11.49 -9.20 7.63
CA SER A 56 11.66 -7.76 7.44
C SER A 56 12.45 -7.44 6.18
N GLU A 57 13.32 -8.36 5.76
CA GLU A 57 14.18 -8.24 4.58
C GLU A 57 13.40 -8.26 3.25
N SER A 58 12.22 -8.89 3.24
CA SER A 58 11.35 -8.96 2.06
C SER A 58 10.47 -7.71 1.91
N LEU A 59 10.42 -6.82 2.91
CA LEU A 59 9.61 -5.60 2.85
C LEU A 59 10.20 -4.62 1.82
N PRO A 60 9.42 -4.20 0.80
CA PRO A 60 9.91 -3.30 -0.22
C PRO A 60 10.01 -1.87 0.29
N PHE A 61 11.06 -1.17 -0.13
CA PHE A 61 11.13 0.28 -0.04
C PHE A 61 10.21 0.94 -1.07
N ARG A 62 9.89 2.21 -0.85
CA ARG A 62 8.90 2.93 -1.65
C ARG A 62 9.30 3.02 -3.13
N GLU A 63 10.60 3.12 -3.38
CA GLU A 63 11.21 3.27 -4.70
C GLU A 63 11.20 1.95 -5.49
N GLU A 64 11.07 0.81 -4.81
CA GLU A 64 11.00 -0.51 -5.41
C GLU A 64 9.58 -0.88 -5.84
N LEU A 65 8.58 -0.10 -5.41
CA LEU A 65 7.18 -0.34 -5.71
C LEU A 65 6.77 0.32 -7.02
N PRO A 66 5.81 -0.28 -7.76
CA PRO A 66 5.26 0.35 -8.95
C PRO A 66 4.69 1.74 -8.65
N VAL A 67 4.62 2.59 -9.68
CA VAL A 67 4.05 3.93 -9.56
C VAL A 67 2.61 3.83 -9.05
N ARG A 68 2.25 4.68 -8.07
CA ARG A 68 0.93 4.65 -7.41
C ARG A 68 -0.24 5.11 -8.28
N GLU A 69 0.03 5.62 -9.48
CA GLU A 69 -0.95 6.28 -10.36
C GLU A 69 -2.11 5.38 -10.82
N GLU A 70 -2.01 4.06 -10.64
CA GLU A 70 -3.09 3.11 -10.96
C GLU A 70 -4.18 3.00 -9.86
N VAL A 71 -4.13 3.83 -8.82
CA VAL A 71 -5.10 3.85 -7.72
C VAL A 71 -6.07 5.02 -7.90
N PRO A 72 -7.36 4.77 -8.22
CA PRO A 72 -8.37 5.82 -8.30
C PRO A 72 -8.51 6.61 -6.99
N ASP A 73 -8.81 7.90 -7.09
CA ASP A 73 -9.18 8.81 -5.99
C ASP A 73 -8.08 9.17 -4.96
N LEU A 74 -6.80 9.10 -5.33
CA LEU A 74 -5.70 9.56 -4.46
C LEU A 74 -5.28 11.01 -4.75
N PRO A 75 -5.44 11.96 -3.81
CA PRO A 75 -4.69 13.20 -3.86
C PRO A 75 -3.26 12.88 -3.36
N GLY A 76 -2.27 12.83 -4.25
CA GLY A 76 -0.92 12.36 -3.90
C GLY A 76 -0.36 12.97 -2.61
N ARG A 77 0.29 12.14 -1.76
CA ARG A 77 0.90 12.36 -0.41
C ARG A 77 0.95 13.81 0.15
N ARG A 78 1.38 14.77 -0.66
CA ARG A 78 1.45 16.21 -0.33
C ARG A 78 0.10 16.82 0.07
N ALA A 79 -1.02 16.28 -0.40
CA ALA A 79 -2.33 16.83 -0.09
C ALA A 79 -2.86 16.38 1.28
N ALA A 80 -2.44 15.20 1.75
CA ALA A 80 -2.95 14.61 2.99
C ALA A 80 -2.08 14.93 4.22
N TRP A 81 -0.77 15.16 4.04
CA TRP A 81 0.18 15.41 5.13
C TRP A 81 1.03 16.66 4.89
N ASP A 82 1.19 17.49 5.94
CA ASP A 82 2.07 18.65 5.93
C ASP A 82 3.56 18.24 5.95
N ARG A 83 4.47 19.22 5.83
CA ARG A 83 5.94 18.99 5.86
C ARG A 83 6.44 18.41 7.19
N ARG A 84 5.62 18.38 8.24
CA ARG A 84 5.93 17.82 9.56
C ARG A 84 5.29 16.44 9.77
N GLY A 85 4.63 15.88 8.75
CA GLY A 85 3.94 14.60 8.87
C GLY A 85 2.68 14.69 9.72
N GLN A 86 2.03 15.86 9.78
CA GLN A 86 0.71 16.03 10.39
C GLN A 86 -0.36 16.05 9.31
N ALA A 87 -1.54 15.51 9.60
CA ALA A 87 -2.65 15.53 8.64
C ALA A 87 -2.97 16.98 8.25
N ALA A 88 -3.02 17.26 6.95
CA ALA A 88 -3.25 18.60 6.39
C ALA A 88 -4.69 19.12 6.63
N ALA A 89 -5.62 18.22 6.97
CA ALA A 89 -6.97 18.52 7.42
C ALA A 89 -7.40 17.53 8.52
N PRO A 90 -8.32 17.90 9.43
CA PRO A 90 -8.85 16.97 10.41
C PRO A 90 -9.61 15.84 9.72
N TRP A 91 -9.27 14.60 10.12
CA TRP A 91 -9.95 13.39 9.71
C TRP A 91 -11.46 13.51 9.96
N ARG A 92 -12.27 13.32 8.90
CA ARG A 92 -13.73 13.25 9.04
C ARG A 92 -14.12 11.78 9.10
N HIS A 93 -14.71 11.38 10.22
CA HIS A 93 -15.35 10.07 10.39
C HIS A 93 -16.68 10.01 9.63
#